data_AF-A0A9N9ITE0-F1
#
_entry.id   AF-A0A9N9ITE0-F1
#
_cell.length_a   1.000
_cell.length_b   1.000
_cell.length_c   1.000
_cell.angle_alpha   90.00
_cell.angle_beta   90.00
_cell.angle_gamma   90.00
#
_symmetry.space_group_name_H-M   'P 1'
#
loop_
_entity.id
_entity.type
_entity.pdbx_description
1 polymer ?
#
loop_
_entity_poly.entity_id
_entity_poly.type
_entity_poly.pdbx_seq_one_letter_code
_entity_poly.pdbx_strand_id
1 'polypeptide(L)'
;PNPIVKGGMLSINISGETEIAIGEGASIIGTAFYNGYPINSYPEDFCEGWVRKSGGECPILPGKFSCGTTMFVHHGQETNVVLHFDMTIIIVNNDSEVVACMEGVVASVQYD
;
A
#
# COMPACT_ATOMS: atom_id res chain seq x y z
N PRO A 1 -10.00 -7.73 1.20
CA PRO A 1 -10.68 -8.47 2.31
C PRO A 1 -9.67 -8.71 3.44
N ASN A 2 -10.13 -8.97 4.67
CA ASN A 2 -9.28 -9.42 5.77
C ASN A 2 -9.74 -10.83 6.20
N PRO A 3 -8.92 -11.89 6.01
CA PRO A 3 -7.58 -11.88 5.40
C PRO A 3 -7.62 -11.56 3.90
N ILE A 4 -6.46 -11.22 3.33
CA ILE A 4 -6.29 -11.08 1.88
C ILE A 4 -6.58 -12.45 1.23
N VAL A 5 -7.45 -12.49 0.24
CA VAL A 5 -7.82 -13.72 -0.47
C VAL A 5 -7.10 -13.74 -1.82
N LYS A 6 -6.20 -14.72 -2.02
CA LYS A 6 -5.50 -14.91 -3.30
C LYS A 6 -6.48 -15.37 -4.38
N GLY A 7 -6.28 -14.91 -5.62
CA GLY A 7 -7.22 -15.07 -6.73
C GLY A 7 -8.37 -14.05 -6.73
N GLY A 8 -8.36 -13.10 -5.79
CA GLY A 8 -9.40 -12.08 -5.63
C GLY A 8 -8.89 -10.65 -5.81
N MET A 9 -9.83 -9.71 -5.78
CA MET A 9 -9.54 -8.28 -5.73
C MET A 9 -9.25 -7.83 -4.30
N LEU A 10 -8.18 -7.08 -4.13
CA LEU A 10 -7.81 -6.40 -2.89
C LEU A 10 -7.96 -4.89 -3.10
N SER A 11 -8.82 -4.26 -2.31
CA SER A 11 -8.87 -2.81 -2.18
C SER A 11 -8.07 -2.40 -0.94
N ILE A 12 -7.20 -1.41 -1.10
CA ILE A 12 -6.39 -0.82 -0.05
C ILE A 12 -6.75 0.66 0.03
N ASN A 13 -7.03 1.14 1.23
CA ASN A 13 -7.31 2.56 1.48
C ASN A 13 -6.32 3.08 2.52
N ILE A 14 -5.76 4.26 2.26
CA ILE A 14 -4.88 5.00 3.17
C ILE A 14 -5.59 6.32 3.48
N SER A 15 -5.82 6.57 4.75
CA SER A 15 -6.39 7.83 5.23
C SER A 15 -5.53 8.36 6.35
N GLY A 16 -5.36 9.67 6.41
CA GLY A 16 -4.51 10.31 7.40
C GLY A 16 -4.62 11.82 7.38
N GLU A 17 -3.70 12.46 8.08
CA GLU A 17 -3.55 13.92 8.13
C GLU A 17 -2.07 14.24 7.92
N THR A 18 -1.78 15.21 7.06
CA THR A 18 -0.41 15.64 6.75
C THR A 18 -0.22 17.11 7.11
N GLU A 19 0.93 17.46 7.69
CA GLU A 19 1.27 18.86 8.02
C GLU A 19 1.96 19.58 6.85
N ILE A 20 2.48 18.81 5.89
CA ILE A 20 3.17 19.29 4.69
C ILE A 20 2.44 18.85 3.43
N ALA A 21 2.68 19.53 2.31
CA ALA A 21 2.10 19.15 1.04
C ALA A 21 2.80 17.91 0.46
N ILE A 22 2.02 16.93 -0.01
CA ILE A 22 2.54 15.78 -0.77
C ILE A 22 2.44 16.13 -2.25
N GLY A 23 3.59 16.36 -2.88
CA GLY A 23 3.71 16.90 -4.23
C GLY A 23 3.57 15.86 -5.34
N GLU A 24 3.43 16.35 -6.57
CA GLU A 24 3.60 15.54 -7.78
C GLU A 24 4.90 14.77 -7.74
N GLY A 25 4.92 13.52 -8.22
CA GLY A 25 6.11 12.66 -8.22
C GLY A 25 6.42 11.98 -6.88
N ALA A 26 5.67 12.29 -5.81
CA ALA A 26 5.78 11.56 -4.56
C ALA A 26 5.64 10.05 -4.82
N SER A 27 6.46 9.25 -4.15
CA SER A 27 6.53 7.81 -4.31
C SER A 27 5.92 7.12 -3.09
N ILE A 28 5.20 6.02 -3.34
CA ILE A 28 4.78 5.08 -2.30
C ILE A 28 5.51 3.77 -2.48
N ILE A 29 6.08 3.25 -1.40
CA ILE A 29 6.90 2.05 -1.39
C ILE A 29 6.28 1.07 -0.41
N GLY A 30 5.67 0.02 -0.94
CA GLY A 30 5.18 -1.10 -0.15
C GLY A 30 6.19 -2.24 -0.16
N THR A 31 6.62 -2.69 1.02
CA THR A 31 7.49 -3.86 1.19
C THR A 31 6.79 -4.89 2.05
N ALA A 32 6.77 -6.15 1.60
CA ALA A 32 6.26 -7.28 2.36
C ALA A 32 7.41 -8.19 2.79
N PHE A 33 7.35 -8.66 4.02
CA PHE A 33 8.34 -9.53 4.66
C PHE A 33 7.70 -10.86 5.05
N TYR A 34 8.40 -11.95 4.79
CA TYR A 34 8.03 -13.27 5.26
C TYR A 34 9.18 -13.83 6.08
N ASN A 35 8.93 -14.17 7.35
CA ASN A 35 9.95 -14.59 8.31
C ASN A 35 11.14 -13.62 8.40
N GLY A 36 10.86 -12.32 8.36
CA GLY A 36 11.88 -11.25 8.44
C GLY A 36 12.65 -10.98 7.14
N TYR A 37 12.42 -11.74 6.07
CA TYR A 37 13.05 -11.52 4.77
C TYR A 37 12.11 -10.76 3.83
N PRO A 38 12.57 -9.69 3.14
CA PRO A 38 11.75 -9.01 2.15
C PRO A 38 11.48 -9.93 0.97
N ILE A 39 10.21 -10.20 0.70
CA ILE A 39 9.78 -11.05 -0.42
C ILE A 39 9.29 -10.23 -1.61
N ASN A 40 8.92 -8.97 -1.35
CA ASN A 40 8.42 -8.08 -2.38
C ASN A 40 8.62 -6.62 -1.99
N SER A 41 8.96 -5.78 -2.95
CA SER A 41 9.04 -4.32 -2.79
C SER A 41 8.76 -3.64 -4.12
N TYR A 42 7.73 -2.81 -4.19
CA TYR A 42 7.39 -2.08 -5.40
C TYR A 42 7.20 -0.59 -5.09
N PRO A 43 8.06 0.28 -5.63
CA PRO A 43 7.80 1.72 -5.66
C PRO A 43 6.77 2.04 -6.75
N GLU A 44 5.81 2.89 -6.43
CA GLU A 44 4.83 3.44 -7.37
C GLU A 44 4.75 4.96 -7.21
N ASP A 45 4.32 5.65 -8.27
CA ASP A 45 3.91 7.06 -8.15
C ASP A 45 2.65 7.13 -7.28
N PHE A 46 2.75 7.83 -6.15
CA PHE A 46 1.67 7.95 -5.19
C PHE A 46 0.49 8.76 -5.75
N CYS A 47 0.76 9.83 -6.47
CA CYS A 47 -0.28 10.70 -7.01
C CYS A 47 -1.09 10.01 -8.12
N GLU A 48 -0.42 9.36 -9.07
CA GLU A 48 -1.08 8.61 -10.15
C GLU A 48 -1.64 7.27 -9.67
N GLY A 49 -0.89 6.54 -8.83
CA GLY A 49 -1.22 5.18 -8.42
C GLY A 49 -2.30 5.08 -7.35
N TRP A 50 -2.48 6.12 -6.53
CA TRP A 50 -3.35 6.09 -5.35
C TRP A 50 -4.29 7.29 -5.28
N VAL A 51 -3.77 8.51 -5.39
CA VAL A 51 -4.59 9.72 -5.22
C VAL A 51 -5.59 9.89 -6.36
N ARG A 52 -5.11 10.00 -7.61
CA ARG A 52 -5.97 10.20 -8.79
C ARG A 52 -6.83 8.98 -9.10
N LYS A 53 -6.30 7.77 -8.91
CA LYS A 53 -7.09 6.52 -9.08
C LYS A 53 -8.28 6.44 -8.13
N SER A 54 -8.21 7.06 -6.96
CA SER A 54 -9.32 7.14 -6.01
C SER A 54 -10.20 8.39 -6.18
N GLY A 55 -9.94 9.21 -7.21
CA GLY A 55 -10.68 10.43 -7.51
C GLY A 55 -10.21 11.67 -6.76
N GLY A 56 -9.07 11.59 -6.07
CA GLY A 56 -8.44 12.74 -5.41
C GLY A 56 -7.63 13.62 -6.37
N GLU A 57 -7.26 14.80 -5.87
CA GLU A 57 -6.37 15.72 -6.56
C GLU A 57 -4.97 15.71 -5.91
N CYS A 58 -3.94 15.87 -6.74
CA CYS A 58 -2.55 16.06 -6.31
C CYS A 58 -2.06 17.40 -6.89
N PRO A 59 -1.29 18.21 -6.12
CA PRO A 59 -0.71 17.93 -4.81
C PRO A 59 -1.74 17.84 -3.67
N ILE A 60 -1.48 16.97 -2.69
CA ILE A 60 -2.28 16.93 -1.45
C ILE A 60 -1.79 18.07 -0.56
N LEU A 61 -2.69 18.99 -0.22
CA LEU A 61 -2.38 20.10 0.69
C LEU A 61 -2.39 19.63 2.15
N PRO A 62 -1.71 20.35 3.07
CA PRO A 62 -1.80 20.09 4.50
C PRO A 62 -3.24 19.95 4.99
N GLY A 63 -3.49 18.94 5.81
CA GLY A 63 -4.79 18.56 6.31
C GLY A 63 -5.11 17.08 6.08
N LYS A 64 -6.40 16.74 6.21
CA LYS A 64 -6.87 15.37 6.10
C LYS A 64 -6.94 14.92 4.64
N PHE A 65 -6.52 13.68 4.38
CA PHE A 65 -6.62 13.06 3.07
C PHE A 65 -7.09 11.61 3.18
N SER A 66 -7.63 11.10 2.08
CA SER A 66 -7.94 9.69 1.90
C SER A 66 -7.71 9.33 0.44
N CYS A 67 -7.03 8.22 0.22
CA CYS A 67 -6.74 7.69 -1.11
C CYS A 67 -6.79 6.16 -1.08
N GLY A 68 -6.79 5.54 -2.25
CA GLY A 68 -6.86 4.09 -2.31
C GLY A 68 -6.61 3.54 -3.70
N THR A 69 -6.34 2.25 -3.74
CA THR A 69 -6.14 1.52 -4.98
C THR A 69 -6.79 0.14 -4.88
N THR A 70 -7.03 -0.48 -6.02
CA THR A 70 -7.49 -1.87 -6.08
C THR A 70 -6.58 -2.66 -7.01
N MET A 71 -6.16 -3.84 -6.56
CA MET A 71 -5.26 -4.72 -7.29
C MET A 71 -5.77 -6.16 -7.26
N PHE A 72 -5.46 -6.92 -8.29
CA PHE A 72 -5.71 -8.36 -8.31
C PHE A 72 -4.56 -9.08 -7.60
N VAL A 73 -4.89 -9.94 -6.63
CA VAL A 73 -3.89 -10.73 -5.92
C VAL A 73 -3.76 -12.08 -6.62
N HIS A 74 -2.60 -12.34 -7.22
CA HIS A 74 -2.37 -13.60 -7.92
C HIS A 74 -2.42 -14.82 -6.98
N HIS A 75 -2.79 -15.97 -7.55
CA HIS A 75 -2.70 -17.25 -6.86
C HIS A 75 -1.26 -17.55 -6.45
N GLY A 76 -1.10 -18.08 -5.24
CA GLY A 76 0.13 -18.68 -4.75
C GLY A 76 0.12 -20.21 -4.88
N GLN A 77 1.21 -20.82 -4.44
CA GLN A 77 1.39 -22.28 -4.48
C GLN A 77 0.67 -23.01 -3.35
N GLU A 78 0.55 -22.39 -2.18
CA GLU A 78 -0.11 -22.99 -1.02
C GLU A 78 -1.61 -22.68 -1.00
N THR A 79 -2.42 -23.73 -0.83
CA THR A 79 -3.88 -23.64 -0.61
C THR A 79 -4.24 -24.03 0.81
N ASN A 80 -5.34 -23.47 1.32
CA ASN A 80 -5.89 -23.69 2.66
C ASN A 80 -4.94 -23.41 3.83
N VAL A 81 -3.87 -22.63 3.60
CA VAL A 81 -2.95 -22.14 4.63
C VAL A 81 -3.11 -20.64 4.78
N VAL A 82 -3.10 -20.16 6.03
CA VAL A 82 -3.01 -18.73 6.36
C VAL A 82 -1.55 -18.37 6.54
N LEU A 83 -1.05 -17.46 5.70
CA LEU A 83 0.31 -16.94 5.77
C LEU A 83 0.28 -15.53 6.35
N HIS A 84 1.19 -15.24 7.27
CA HIS A 84 1.39 -13.92 7.85
C HIS A 84 2.60 -13.23 7.23
N PHE A 85 2.44 -11.94 6.92
CA PHE A 85 3.49 -11.09 6.38
C PHE A 85 3.55 -9.81 7.19
N ASP A 86 4.74 -9.37 7.55
CA ASP A 86 4.93 -7.99 7.97
C ASP A 86 4.95 -7.12 6.73
N MET A 87 4.30 -5.96 6.79
CA MET A 87 4.32 -4.98 5.71
C MET A 87 4.74 -3.62 6.22
N THR A 88 5.52 -2.94 5.41
CA THR A 88 5.87 -1.53 5.57
C THR A 88 5.39 -0.77 4.35
N ILE A 89 4.73 0.36 4.57
CA ILE A 89 4.33 1.30 3.52
C ILE A 89 4.95 2.65 3.84
N ILE A 90 5.77 3.16 2.94
CA ILE A 90 6.45 4.45 3.09
C ILE A 90 5.96 5.37 1.98
N ILE A 91 5.60 6.61 2.33
CA ILE A 91 5.32 7.67 1.35
C ILE A 91 6.47 8.68 1.43
N VAL A 92 7.13 8.90 0.30
CA VAL A 92 8.29 9.79 0.15
C VAL A 92 7.93 10.88 -0.84
N ASN A 93 8.12 12.14 -0.45
CA ASN A 93 7.91 13.28 -1.32
C ASN A 93 9.08 13.47 -2.30
N ASN A 94 8.93 14.34 -3.30
CA ASN A 94 9.94 14.54 -4.35
C ASN A 94 11.31 15.02 -3.86
N ASP A 95 11.32 15.74 -2.74
CA ASP A 95 12.53 16.22 -2.08
C ASP A 95 13.18 15.16 -1.18
N SER A 96 12.74 13.90 -1.28
CA SER A 96 13.17 12.76 -0.47
C SER A 96 12.75 12.83 0.99
N GLU A 97 11.83 13.72 1.36
CA GLU A 97 11.23 13.75 2.70
C GLU A 97 10.27 12.57 2.88
N VAL A 98 10.45 11.79 3.95
CA VAL A 98 9.51 10.73 4.33
C VAL A 98 8.31 11.37 5.03
N VAL A 99 7.16 11.34 4.37
CA VAL A 99 5.93 11.97 4.89
C VAL A 99 5.14 11.02 5.77
N ALA A 100 5.19 9.72 5.47
CA ALA A 100 4.51 8.70 6.25
C ALA A 100 5.29 7.40 6.24
N CYS A 101 5.25 6.69 7.37
CA CYS A 101 5.66 5.31 7.50
C CYS A 101 4.56 4.55 8.25
N MET A 102 4.06 3.48 7.65
CA MET A 102 3.04 2.61 8.23
C MET A 102 3.59 1.19 8.27
N GLU A 103 3.43 0.51 9.40
CA GLU A 103 3.87 -0.86 9.60
C GLU A 103 2.72 -1.70 10.14
N GLY A 104 2.64 -2.97 9.73
CA GLY A 104 1.62 -3.86 10.24
C GLY A 104 1.74 -5.28 9.73
N VAL A 105 1.04 -6.19 10.38
CA VAL A 105 0.96 -7.60 9.97
C VAL A 105 -0.31 -7.81 9.16
N VAL A 106 -0.17 -8.46 8.02
CA VAL A 106 -1.32 -8.91 7.21
C VAL A 106 -1.32 -10.42 7.09
N ALA A 107 -2.52 -10.98 7.00
CA ALA A 107 -2.74 -12.39 6.72
C ALA A 107 -3.23 -12.56 5.28
N SER A 108 -2.74 -13.59 4.58
CA SER A 108 -3.26 -14.02 3.28
C SER A 108 -3.69 -15.48 3.31
N VAL A 109 -4.72 -15.82 2.55
CA VAL A 109 -5.23 -17.18 2.38
C VAL A 109 -5.59 -17.44 0.92
N GLN A 110 -5.47 -18.69 0.49
CA GLN A 110 -5.99 -19.19 -0.77
C GLN A 110 -6.90 -20.37 -0.49
N TYR A 111 -8.04 -20.44 -1.16
CA TYR A 111 -8.95 -21.59 -1.13
C TYR A 111 -8.70 -22.47 -2.36
N ASP A 112 -9.06 -23.74 -2.28
CA ASP A 112 -9.08 -24.67 -3.42
C ASP A 112 -10.17 -24.32 -4.45
#